data_AF-A0AAX3DUM8-F1
#
_entry.id   AF-A0AAX3DUM8-F1
#
_cell.length_a   1.000
_cell.length_b   1.000
_cell.length_c   1.000
_cell.angle_alpha   90.00
_cell.angle_beta   90.00
_cell.angle_gamma   90.00
#
_symmetry.space_group_name_H-M   'P 1'
#
loop_
_entity.id
_entity.type
_entity.pdbx_description
1 polymer ?
#
loop_
_entity_poly.entity_id
_entity_poly.type
_entity_poly.pdbx_seq_one_letter_code
_entity_poly.pdbx_strand_id
1 'polypeptide(L)'
;MSVFRSFGATLVAAVAVLLVSDALFGDDSYRFDRSLYDSRLYAPRHTPGAAGISDFDEAMTPAERIRETFSQFTVSSAKRYTSRATIIR
;
A
#
# COMPACT_ATOMS: atom_id res chain seq x y z
N MET A 1 10.81 -20.42 -53.59
CA MET A 1 11.45 -19.67 -52.49
C MET A 1 10.81 -18.28 -52.21
N SER A 2 9.50 -18.10 -52.41
CA SER A 2 8.86 -16.77 -52.22
C SER A 2 8.06 -16.69 -50.91
N VAL A 3 7.30 -17.74 -50.59
CA VAL A 3 6.33 -17.76 -49.49
C VAL A 3 6.99 -17.70 -48.10
N PHE A 4 8.07 -18.44 -47.88
CA PHE A 4 8.79 -18.38 -46.59
C PHE A 4 9.45 -17.02 -46.34
N ARG A 5 9.88 -16.33 -47.39
CA ARG A 5 10.49 -15.00 -47.30
C ARG A 5 9.43 -13.94 -46.96
N SER A 6 8.24 -14.03 -47.56
CA SER A 6 7.13 -13.15 -47.21
C SER A 6 6.64 -13.38 -45.79
N PHE A 7 6.54 -14.64 -45.34
CA PHE A 7 6.19 -14.98 -43.96
C PHE A 7 7.23 -14.50 -42.95
N GLY A 8 8.52 -14.64 -43.25
CA GLY A 8 9.59 -14.10 -42.41
C GLY A 8 9.50 -12.58 -42.29
N ALA A 9 9.27 -11.88 -43.40
CA ALA A 9 9.13 -10.43 -43.41
C ALA A 9 7.90 -9.94 -42.61
N THR A 10 6.76 -10.59 -42.76
CA THR A 10 5.54 -10.23 -42.00
C THR A 10 5.69 -10.50 -40.51
N LEU A 11 6.34 -11.61 -40.13
CA LEU A 11 6.61 -11.92 -38.72
C LEU A 11 7.53 -10.87 -38.10
N VAL A 12 8.62 -10.50 -38.78
CA VAL A 12 9.55 -9.47 -38.31
C VAL A 12 8.84 -8.12 -38.18
N ALA A 13 8.01 -7.74 -39.16
CA ALA A 13 7.23 -6.51 -39.10
C ALA A 13 6.24 -6.51 -37.92
N ALA A 14 5.55 -7.63 -37.67
CA ALA A 14 4.62 -7.75 -36.56
C ALA A 14 5.34 -7.62 -35.20
N VAL A 15 6.49 -8.29 -35.03
CA VAL A 15 7.29 -8.16 -33.81
C VAL A 15 7.79 -6.73 -33.63
N ALA A 16 8.26 -6.06 -34.70
CA ALA A 16 8.70 -4.67 -34.62
C ALA A 16 7.56 -3.73 -34.18
N VAL A 17 6.35 -3.90 -34.69
CA VAL A 17 5.18 -3.11 -34.28
C VAL A 17 4.85 -3.32 -32.81
N LEU A 18 4.93 -4.57 -32.32
CA LEU A 18 4.70 -4.86 -30.90
C LEU A 18 5.73 -4.18 -30.01
N LEU A 19 7.02 -4.25 -30.36
CA LEU A 19 8.10 -3.62 -29.59
C LEU A 19 7.97 -2.09 -29.58
N VAL A 20 7.63 -1.48 -30.71
CA VAL A 20 7.40 -0.02 -30.78
C VAL A 20 6.17 0.37 -29.95
N SER A 21 5.10 -0.42 -29.99
CA SER A 21 3.90 -0.16 -29.21
C SER A 21 4.17 -0.27 -27.71
N ASP A 22 4.93 -1.28 -27.29
CA ASP A 22 5.35 -1.45 -25.89
C ASP A 22 6.28 -0.30 -25.44
N ALA A 23 7.22 0.14 -26.29
CA ALA A 23 8.06 1.29 -25.96
C ALA A 23 7.27 2.61 -25.86
N LEU A 24 6.20 2.78 -26.65
CA LEU A 24 5.37 3.99 -26.65
C LEU A 24 4.30 4.00 -25.55
N PHE A 25 3.74 2.84 -25.21
CA PHE A 25 2.56 2.71 -24.34
C PHE A 25 2.76 1.83 -23.11
N GLY A 26 3.87 1.09 -23.03
CA GLY A 26 4.19 0.15 -21.95
C GLY A 26 4.71 0.81 -20.68
N ASP A 27 4.85 2.14 -20.65
CA ASP A 27 5.10 2.82 -19.39
C ASP A 27 3.80 2.83 -18.56
N ASP A 28 3.72 1.87 -17.63
CA ASP A 28 2.66 1.70 -16.62
C ASP A 28 2.45 2.94 -15.72
N SER A 29 3.22 4.01 -15.94
CA SER A 29 3.15 5.29 -15.24
C SER A 29 1.88 6.10 -15.56
N TYR A 30 1.20 5.84 -16.70
CA TYR A 30 0.07 6.66 -17.14
C TYR A 30 -1.32 6.17 -16.68
N ARG A 31 -1.45 4.89 -16.29
CA ARG A 31 -2.78 4.34 -15.92
C ARG A 31 -3.22 4.73 -14.52
N PHE A 32 -2.27 4.89 -13.60
CA PHE A 32 -2.54 5.18 -12.21
C PHE A 32 -1.43 6.06 -11.65
N ASP A 33 -1.80 7.17 -11.02
CA ASP A 33 -0.84 7.97 -10.26
C ASP A 33 -0.34 7.14 -9.08
N ARG A 34 0.91 6.68 -9.18
CA ARG A 34 1.56 5.84 -8.16
C ARG A 34 1.65 6.56 -6.82
N SER A 35 1.58 7.89 -6.79
CA SER A 35 1.57 8.65 -5.54
C SER A 35 0.33 8.33 -4.69
N LEU A 36 -0.82 8.03 -5.31
CA LEU A 36 -2.06 7.65 -4.62
C LEU A 36 -1.98 6.29 -3.93
N TYR A 37 -1.10 5.40 -4.42
CA TYR A 37 -0.86 4.08 -3.85
C TYR A 37 0.37 4.04 -2.94
N ASP A 38 0.96 5.19 -2.62
CA ASP A 38 2.07 5.23 -1.68
C ASP A 38 1.58 4.71 -0.33
N SER A 39 2.22 3.63 0.13
CA SER A 39 2.00 3.04 1.46
C SER A 39 2.03 4.08 2.58
N ARG A 40 2.76 5.19 2.40
CA ARG A 40 2.81 6.29 3.37
C ARG A 40 1.48 7.00 3.58
N LEU A 41 0.58 7.01 2.58
CA LEU A 41 -0.73 7.67 2.69
C LEU A 41 -1.70 6.92 3.61
N TYR A 42 -1.73 5.58 3.54
CA TYR A 42 -2.69 4.77 4.30
C TYR A 42 -2.06 3.98 5.45
N ALA A 43 -0.75 3.75 5.43
CA ALA A 43 0.02 3.09 6.46
C ALA A 43 1.27 3.93 6.77
N PRO A 44 1.13 5.04 7.52
CA PRO A 44 2.26 5.84 7.96
C PRO A 44 3.24 4.94 8.71
N ARG A 45 4.34 4.54 8.07
CA ARG A 45 5.42 3.84 8.75
C ARG A 45 6.07 4.86 9.64
N HIS A 46 5.75 4.83 10.93
CA HIS A 46 6.57 5.50 11.93
C HIS A 46 8.02 5.11 11.66
N THR A 47 8.87 6.10 11.45
CA THR A 47 10.31 5.91 11.26
C THR A 47 10.82 4.96 12.35
N PRO A 48 11.71 4.00 12.04
CA PRO A 48 12.26 3.06 13.02
C PRO A 48 13.16 3.71 14.09
N GLY A 49 12.96 5.00 14.37
CA GLY A 49 13.61 5.76 15.44
C GLY A 49 12.65 6.42 16.44
N ALA A 50 11.32 6.26 16.32
CA ALA A 50 10.37 6.86 17.28
C ALA A 50 9.73 5.86 18.27
N ALA A 51 9.89 4.57 18.03
CA ALA A 51 9.62 3.53 19.01
C ALA A 51 10.86 2.63 19.00
N GLY A 52 11.96 3.19 19.53
CA GLY A 52 13.11 2.38 19.82
C GLY A 52 12.66 1.23 20.69
N ILE A 53 13.18 0.05 20.38
CA ILE A 53 13.20 -1.12 21.27
C ILE A 53 13.98 -0.78 22.59
N SER A 54 14.38 0.49 22.76
CA SER A 54 15.07 1.08 23.90
C SER A 54 14.18 1.53 25.06
N ASP A 55 12.85 1.59 24.90
CA ASP A 55 11.95 2.06 25.98
C ASP A 55 11.38 0.91 26.82
N PHE A 56 11.84 -0.33 26.60
CA PHE A 56 11.51 -1.43 27.48
C PHE A 56 12.45 -1.39 28.67
N ASP A 57 11.99 -0.82 29.78
CA ASP A 57 12.63 -0.97 31.08
C ASP A 57 12.83 -2.48 31.36
N GLU A 58 14.08 -2.95 31.32
CA GLU A 58 14.43 -4.36 31.56
C GLU A 58 14.00 -4.83 32.97
N ALA A 59 13.80 -3.88 33.90
CA ALA A 59 13.28 -4.17 35.23
C ALA A 59 11.78 -4.50 35.25
N MET A 60 11.04 -4.19 34.18
CA MET A 60 9.59 -4.41 34.13
C MET A 60 9.27 -5.85 33.74
N THR A 61 8.44 -6.53 34.55
CA THR A 61 8.02 -7.90 34.23
C THR A 61 7.05 -7.91 33.04
N PRO A 62 7.02 -8.97 32.21
CA PRO A 62 6.08 -9.07 31.10
C PRO A 62 4.61 -8.87 31.48
N ALA A 63 4.23 -9.31 32.69
CA ALA A 63 2.87 -9.15 33.20
C ALA A 63 2.52 -7.69 33.52
N GLU A 64 3.47 -6.94 34.06
CA GLU A 64 3.34 -5.50 34.36
C GLU A 64 3.10 -4.71 33.07
N ARG A 65 3.83 -5.04 31.99
CA ARG A 65 3.68 -4.40 30.67
C ARG A 65 2.30 -4.60 30.08
N ILE A 66 1.80 -5.84 30.14
CA ILE A 66 0.45 -6.18 29.67
C ILE A 66 -0.55 -5.38 30.49
N ARG A 67 -0.42 -5.36 31.82
CA ARG A 67 -1.34 -4.61 32.68
C ARG A 67 -1.36 -3.12 32.36
N GLU A 68 -0.21 -2.49 32.15
CA GLU A 68 -0.11 -1.08 31.76
C GLU A 68 -0.74 -0.81 30.38
N THR A 69 -0.40 -1.62 29.38
CA THR A 69 -0.94 -1.49 28.02
C THR A 69 -2.47 -1.63 28.01
N PHE A 70 -2.99 -2.62 28.75
CA PHE A 70 -4.43 -2.85 28.83
C PHE A 70 -5.16 -1.89 29.78
N SER A 71 -4.45 -1.20 30.68
CA SER A 71 -5.02 -0.15 31.53
C SER A 71 -5.57 1.03 30.71
N GLN A 72 -4.96 1.33 29.55
CA GLN A 72 -5.40 2.37 28.63
C GLN A 72 -6.74 2.05 27.97
N PHE A 73 -7.09 0.77 27.87
CA PHE A 73 -8.35 0.29 27.31
C PHE A 73 -9.42 0.07 28.38
N THR A 74 -9.15 0.45 29.64
CA THR A 74 -10.18 0.40 30.68
C THR A 74 -11.26 1.41 30.33
N VAL A 75 -12.47 0.90 30.05
CA VAL A 75 -13.63 1.70 29.73
C VAL A 75 -14.11 2.37 31.02
N SER A 76 -13.57 3.56 31.33
CA SER A 76 -13.99 4.35 32.51
C SER A 76 -15.42 4.89 32.36
N SER A 77 -15.98 4.88 31.15
CA SER A 77 -17.41 5.07 30.94
C SER A 77 -17.86 4.33 29.68
N ALA A 78 -18.92 3.54 29.80
CA ALA A 78 -19.58 2.91 28.66
C ALA A 78 -20.20 4.00 27.78
N LYS A 79 -19.41 4.56 26.86
CA LYS A 79 -19.86 5.59 25.92
C LYS A 79 -20.82 4.93 24.91
N ARG A 80 -22.11 4.96 25.24
CA ARG A 80 -23.20 4.53 24.35
C ARG A 80 -23.36 5.58 23.25
N TYR A 81 -22.87 5.27 22.06
CA TYR A 81 -23.12 6.08 20.87
C TYR A 81 -24.60 5.92 20.46
N THR A 82 -25.37 7.01 20.58
CA THR A 82 -26.76 7.07 20.13
C THR A 82 -26.80 7.36 18.63
N SER A 83 -27.58 6.57 17.88
CA SER A 83 -27.78 6.69 16.43
C SER A 83 -28.74 7.83 16.05
N ARG A 84 -28.56 9.02 16.63
CA ARG A 84 -29.36 10.18 16.23
C ARG A 84 -28.86 10.64 14.86
N ALA A 85 -29.61 10.26 13.81
CA ALA A 85 -29.37 10.73 12.46
C ALA A 85 -29.54 12.26 12.40
N THR A 86 -28.46 12.97 12.11
CA THR A 86 -28.49 14.40 11.83
C THR A 86 -29.20 14.60 10.49
N ILE A 87 -30.42 15.12 10.51
CA ILE A 87 -31.10 15.60 9.31
C ILE A 87 -30.45 16.92 8.92
N ILE A 88 -29.74 16.92 7.80
CA ILE A 88 -29.22 18.15 7.17
C ILE A 88 -30.36 18.70 6.30
N ARG A 89 -30.80 19.94 6.57
CA ARG A 89 -31.81 20.66 5.78
C ARG A 89 -31.14 21.75 4.96
#